data_AF-A0A1H9NV18-F1
#
_entry.id   AF-A0A1H9NV18-F1
#
_cell.length_a   1.000
_cell.length_b   1.000
_cell.length_c   1.000
_cell.angle_alpha   90.00
_cell.angle_beta   90.00
_cell.angle_gamma   90.00
#
_symmetry.space_group_name_H-M   'P 1'
#
loop_
_entity.id
_entity.type
_entity.pdbx_description
1 polymer ?
#
loop_
_entity_poly.entity_id
_entity_poly.type
_entity_poly.pdbx_seq_one_letter_code
_entity_poly.pdbx_strand_id
1 'polypeptide(L)'
;MTAAALRKLAGDAELPDDERAHAESAVTEDTAESLAYLVDPFDLVSQVPGVELQQASWSSERIDYDPDSPEWDLDEDDEYEDEGSEDDESEGEESEGEESAEEVRIG
;
A
#
# COMPACT_ATOMS: atom_id res chain seq x y z
N MET A 1 3.11 11.51 19.55
CA MET A 1 4.04 10.72 18.71
C MET A 1 3.73 10.99 17.24
N THR A 2 2.50 10.74 16.80
CA THR A 2 2.00 10.95 15.43
C THR A 2 2.45 12.25 14.76
N ALA A 3 2.24 13.41 15.39
CA ALA A 3 2.65 14.68 14.78
C ALA A 3 4.17 14.82 14.53
N ALA A 4 5.01 14.13 15.32
CA ALA A 4 6.44 14.09 15.10
C ALA A 4 6.80 13.10 13.99
N ALA A 5 6.13 11.94 13.95
CA ALA A 5 6.29 10.94 12.89
C ALA A 5 5.93 11.53 11.52
N LEU A 6 4.75 12.16 11.39
CA LEU A 6 4.30 12.84 10.18
C LEU A 6 5.27 13.93 9.71
N ARG A 7 5.88 14.69 10.65
CA ARG A 7 6.89 15.69 10.30
C ARG A 7 8.17 15.06 9.74
N LYS A 8 8.61 13.95 10.34
CA LYS A 8 9.77 13.21 9.86
C LYS A 8 9.48 12.62 8.49
N LEU A 9 8.28 12.07 8.31
CA LEU A 9 7.84 11.45 7.08
C LEU A 9 7.79 12.46 5.94
N ALA A 10 7.17 13.63 6.14
CA ALA A 10 7.16 14.72 5.16
C ALA A 10 8.55 15.24 4.78
N GLY A 11 9.57 15.02 5.61
CA GLY A 11 10.96 15.40 5.35
C GLY A 11 11.81 14.30 4.69
N ASP A 12 11.28 13.08 4.57
CA ASP A 12 11.99 11.94 3.99
C ASP A 12 11.90 12.00 2.46
N ALA A 13 13.02 12.33 1.81
CA ALA A 13 13.09 12.46 0.35
C ALA A 13 13.38 11.15 -0.37
N GLU A 14 13.72 10.08 0.37
CA GLU A 14 14.01 8.77 -0.18
C GLU A 14 12.73 7.93 -0.34
N LEU A 15 11.64 8.34 0.34
CA LEU A 15 10.35 7.69 0.30
C LEU A 15 9.50 8.16 -0.92
N PRO A 16 9.12 7.26 -1.84
CA PRO A 16 8.16 7.53 -2.92
C PRO A 16 6.82 8.05 -2.39
N ASP A 17 6.06 8.76 -3.22
CA ASP A 17 4.80 9.40 -2.81
C ASP A 17 3.71 8.37 -2.43
N ASP A 18 3.66 7.24 -3.13
CA ASP A 18 2.75 6.12 -2.85
C ASP A 18 3.07 5.44 -1.51
N GLU A 19 4.33 5.10 -1.27
CA GLU A 19 4.79 4.57 0.03
C GLU A 19 4.58 5.57 1.17
N ARG A 20 4.73 6.87 0.89
CA ARG A 20 4.49 7.95 1.86
C ARG A 20 3.03 7.99 2.29
N ALA A 21 2.09 7.96 1.35
CA ALA A 21 0.67 8.00 1.69
C ALA A 21 0.27 6.82 2.59
N HIS A 22 0.77 5.61 2.30
CA HIS A 22 0.53 4.44 3.12
C HIS A 22 1.14 4.61 4.53
N ALA A 23 2.38 5.08 4.63
CA ALA A 23 3.03 5.32 5.91
C ALA A 23 2.34 6.44 6.72
N GLU A 24 1.79 7.48 6.08
CA GLU A 24 1.00 8.53 6.76
C GLU A 24 -0.27 7.96 7.40
N SER A 25 -0.96 7.03 6.71
CA SER A 25 -2.12 6.33 7.26
C SER A 25 -1.71 5.50 8.48
N ALA A 26 -0.74 4.59 8.30
CA ALA A 26 -0.29 3.67 9.33
C ALA A 26 0.13 4.38 10.64
N VAL A 27 0.93 5.46 10.55
CA VAL A 27 1.35 6.20 11.75
C VAL A 27 0.21 6.98 12.42
N THR A 28 -0.84 7.32 11.67
CA THR A 28 -2.02 8.01 12.18
C THR A 28 -2.95 7.05 12.91
N GLU A 29 -3.06 5.82 12.41
CA GLU A 29 -3.96 4.78 12.90
C GLU A 29 -3.36 4.03 14.09
N ASP A 30 -2.04 3.77 14.09
CA ASP A 30 -1.36 3.07 15.17
C ASP A 30 -0.22 3.90 15.81
N THR A 31 -0.26 3.97 17.14
CA THR A 31 0.82 4.59 17.93
C THR A 31 2.12 3.79 17.88
N ALA A 32 2.06 2.46 17.73
CA ALA A 32 3.22 1.60 17.52
C ALA A 32 3.93 1.93 16.21
N GLU A 33 3.19 2.12 15.11
CA GLU A 33 3.73 2.55 13.82
C GLU A 33 4.39 3.93 13.90
N SER A 34 3.72 4.88 14.56
CA SER A 34 4.32 6.18 14.90
C SER A 34 5.67 6.07 15.63
N LEU A 35 5.80 5.10 16.55
CA LEU A 35 7.04 4.88 17.30
C LEU A 35 8.11 4.23 16.41
N ALA A 36 7.73 3.20 15.64
CA ALA A 36 8.61 2.50 14.72
C ALA A 36 9.26 3.47 13.72
N TYR A 37 8.48 4.40 13.16
CA TYR A 37 9.00 5.38 12.21
C TYR A 37 9.98 6.41 12.83
N LEU A 38 9.83 6.69 14.12
CA LEU A 38 10.68 7.66 14.82
C LEU A 38 12.02 7.08 15.27
N VAL A 39 12.09 5.78 15.53
CA VAL A 39 13.26 5.13 16.10
C VAL A 39 14.19 4.63 15.00
N ASP A 40 15.47 5.03 15.05
CA ASP A 40 16.53 4.29 14.36
C ASP A 40 17.04 3.20 15.31
N PRO A 41 16.74 1.91 15.08
CA PRO A 41 17.09 0.84 16.00
C PRO A 41 18.62 0.63 16.07
N PHE A 42 19.37 0.94 15.01
CA PHE A 42 20.81 0.77 14.98
C PHE A 42 21.49 1.88 15.79
N ASP A 43 21.12 3.14 15.56
CA ASP A 43 21.61 4.27 16.35
C ASP A 43 21.28 4.08 17.84
N LEU A 44 20.05 3.67 18.16
CA LEU A 44 19.61 3.44 19.53
C LEU A 44 20.47 2.39 20.24
N VAL A 45 20.70 1.23 19.60
CA VAL A 45 21.45 0.13 20.21
C VAL A 45 22.96 0.44 20.26
N SER A 46 23.48 1.24 19.32
CA SER A 46 24.90 1.62 19.29
C SER A 46 25.35 2.44 20.51
N GLN A 47 24.41 3.11 21.18
CA GLN A 47 24.68 3.93 22.37
C GLN A 47 24.85 3.11 23.65
N VAL A 48 24.54 1.81 23.63
CA VAL A 48 24.61 0.93 24.80
C VAL A 48 26.05 0.42 25.01
N PRO A 49 26.70 0.74 26.15
CA PRO A 49 28.09 0.33 26.39
C PRO A 49 28.26 -1.19 26.39
N GLY A 50 29.23 -1.68 25.60
CA GLY A 50 29.58 -3.09 25.52
C GLY A 50 28.69 -3.92 24.59
N VAL A 51 27.78 -3.30 23.83
CA VAL A 51 27.04 -3.97 22.76
C VAL A 51 27.85 -3.98 21.47
N GLU A 52 27.97 -5.16 20.86
CA GLU A 52 28.48 -5.35 19.51
C GLU A 52 27.36 -5.95 18.65
N LEU A 53 26.98 -5.26 17.57
CA LEU A 53 26.01 -5.78 16.62
C LEU A 53 26.64 -6.90 15.79
N GLN A 54 25.98 -8.05 15.72
CA GLN A 54 26.39 -9.20 14.92
C GLN A 54 25.24 -9.63 14.00
N GLN A 55 25.58 -10.04 12.78
CA GLN A 55 24.58 -10.54 11.84
C GLN A 55 24.13 -11.94 12.29
N ALA A 56 22.82 -12.12 12.44
CA ALA A 56 22.22 -13.43 12.63
C ALA A 56 21.71 -13.94 11.29
N SER A 57 22.15 -15.14 10.89
CA SER A 57 21.60 -15.82 9.71
C SER A 57 20.43 -16.70 10.13
N TRP A 58 19.29 -16.53 9.47
CA TRP A 58 18.13 -17.40 9.60
C TRP A 58 17.90 -18.07 8.25
N SER A 59 17.70 -19.38 8.24
CA SER A 59 17.31 -20.12 7.04
C SER A 59 15.81 -20.42 7.11
N SER A 60 15.06 -19.97 6.11
CA SER A 60 13.67 -20.38 5.94
C SER A 60 13.60 -21.62 5.04
N GLU A 61 12.60 -22.47 5.27
CA GLU A 61 12.24 -23.53 4.33
C GLU A 61 11.46 -22.92 3.15
N ARG A 62 11.69 -23.41 1.92
CA ARG A 62 10.90 -23.01 0.75
C ARG A 62 9.70 -23.94 0.63
N ILE A 63 8.51 -23.35 0.62
CA ILE A 63 7.24 -24.03 0.37
C ILE A 63 6.55 -23.40 -0.86
N ASP A 64 5.71 -24.17 -1.55
CA ASP A 64 4.89 -23.66 -2.64
C ASP A 64 3.78 -22.77 -2.07
N TYR A 65 3.44 -21.68 -2.78
CA TYR A 65 2.31 -20.83 -2.42
C TYR A 65 1.00 -21.58 -2.69
N ASP A 66 0.15 -21.67 -1.68
CA ASP A 66 -1.17 -22.31 -1.75
C ASP A 66 -2.24 -21.34 -1.22
N PRO A 67 -2.91 -20.57 -2.10
CA PRO A 67 -3.93 -19.59 -1.70
C PRO A 67 -5.18 -20.24 -1.11
N ASP A 68 -5.38 -21.56 -1.32
CA ASP A 68 -6.51 -22.30 -0.76
C ASP A 68 -6.17 -22.90 0.62
N SER A 69 -4.91 -22.80 1.09
CA SER A 69 -4.52 -23.37 2.38
C SER A 69 -4.82 -22.39 3.52
N PRO A 70 -5.49 -22.85 4.59
CA PRO A 70 -5.90 -22.01 5.72
C PRO A 70 -4.73 -21.48 6.56
N GLU A 71 -3.49 -21.93 6.29
CA GLU A 71 -2.28 -21.37 6.90
C GLU A 71 -1.86 -20.03 6.27
N TRP A 72 -2.39 -19.71 5.08
CA TRP A 72 -2.16 -18.47 4.33
C TRP A 72 -3.37 -17.52 4.35
N ASP A 73 -4.53 -17.98 4.83
CA ASP A 73 -5.69 -17.10 5.04
C ASP A 73 -5.28 -15.98 6.01
N LEU A 74 -5.35 -14.73 5.55
CA LEU A 74 -5.26 -13.56 6.40
C LEU A 74 -6.53 -13.57 7.27
N ASP A 75 -6.38 -13.53 8.60
CA ASP A 75 -7.53 -13.44 9.48
C ASP A 75 -8.34 -12.17 9.12
N GLU A 76 -9.67 -12.16 9.34
CA GLU A 76 -10.59 -11.06 8.95
C GLU A 76 -10.19 -9.66 9.50
N ASP A 77 -9.21 -9.57 10.42
CA ASP A 77 -8.64 -8.34 10.97
C ASP A 77 -7.41 -7.81 10.17
N ASP A 78 -6.83 -8.61 9.28
CA ASP A 78 -5.62 -8.29 8.48
C ASP A 78 -5.96 -7.90 7.01
N GLU A 79 -7.23 -7.71 6.68
CA GLU A 79 -7.66 -7.16 5.39
C GLU A 79 -7.19 -5.70 5.27
N TYR A 80 -6.03 -5.48 4.66
CA TYR A 80 -5.68 -4.16 4.11
C TYR A 80 -6.76 -3.81 3.07
N GLU A 81 -7.47 -2.69 3.25
CA GLU A 81 -8.40 -2.18 2.23
C GLU A 81 -7.61 -1.90 0.95
N ASP A 82 -7.59 -2.85 0.02
CA ASP A 82 -7.05 -2.70 -1.33
C ASP A 82 -7.96 -1.74 -2.11
N GLU A 83 -7.69 -0.44 -2.01
CA GLU A 83 -8.35 0.57 -2.85
C GLU A 83 -7.72 0.60 -4.26
N GLY A 84 -8.05 -0.39 -5.11
CA GLY A 84 -7.88 -0.26 -6.57
C GLY A 84 -7.59 -1.58 -7.29
N SER A 85 -8.51 -2.11 -8.09
CA SER A 85 -8.79 -1.55 -9.41
C SER A 85 -10.16 -2.01 -9.92
N GLU A 86 -11.13 -1.10 -10.01
CA GLU A 86 -12.32 -1.33 -10.84
C GLU A 86 -11.88 -1.28 -12.30
N ASP A 87 -11.82 -2.46 -12.93
CA ASP A 87 -11.58 -2.67 -14.35
C ASP A 87 -12.62 -1.89 -15.18
N ASP A 88 -12.20 -0.72 -15.69
CA ASP A 88 -12.95 0.11 -16.63
C ASP A 88 -12.97 -0.62 -17.99
N GLU A 89 -13.88 -1.58 -18.13
CA GLU A 89 -14.23 -2.23 -19.39
C GLU A 89 -14.98 -1.23 -20.28
N SER A 90 -14.26 -0.20 -20.77
CA SER A 90 -14.76 0.70 -21.81
C SER A 90 -14.76 -0.04 -23.14
N GLU A 91 -15.84 -0.82 -23.39
CA GLU A 91 -16.16 -1.33 -24.73
C GLU A 91 -16.56 -0.14 -25.63
N GLY A 92 -15.53 0.48 -26.21
CA GLY A 92 -15.70 1.41 -27.32
C GLY A 92 -15.59 0.67 -28.65
N GLU A 93 -16.71 0.50 -29.34
CA GLU A 93 -16.92 0.26 -30.78
C GLU A 93 -18.45 0.04 -30.94
N GLU A 94 -19.23 0.59 -31.87
CA GLU A 94 -19.01 1.19 -33.18
C GLU A 94 -20.17 2.15 -33.53
N SER A 95 -19.84 3.30 -34.12
CA SER A 95 -20.82 4.24 -34.66
C SER A 95 -21.30 3.74 -36.04
N GLU A 96 -22.44 3.07 -36.09
CA GLU A 96 -23.15 2.83 -37.35
C GLU A 96 -23.86 4.11 -37.79
N GLY A 97 -23.21 4.84 -38.68
CA GLY A 97 -23.90 5.82 -39.50
C GLY A 97 -24.78 5.10 -40.50
N GLU A 98 -26.10 5.30 -40.42
CA GLU A 98 -26.96 5.12 -41.57
C GLU A 98 -28.06 6.19 -41.63
N GLU A 99 -28.01 6.86 -42.77
CA GLU A 99 -28.91 7.85 -43.32
C GLU A 99 -30.39 7.44 -43.35
N SER A 100 -31.30 8.37 -43.09
CA SER A 100 -32.59 8.45 -43.78
C SER A 100 -33.18 9.84 -43.65
N ALA A 101 -33.09 10.59 -44.76
CA ALA A 101 -33.78 11.84 -44.97
C ALA A 101 -35.30 11.63 -45.18
N GLU A 102 -36.03 12.73 -45.03
CA GLU A 102 -37.36 13.04 -45.58
C GLU A 102 -38.54 13.02 -44.57
N GLU A 103 -38.70 14.18 -43.92
CA GLU A 103 -39.91 14.62 -43.25
C GLU A 103 -41.03 14.85 -44.29
N VAL A 104 -41.98 13.93 -44.38
CA VAL A 104 -43.23 14.14 -45.12
C VAL A 104 -44.09 15.17 -44.38
N ARG A 105 -44.09 16.41 -44.88
CA ARG A 105 -45.17 17.38 -44.62
C ARG A 105 -46.15 17.37 -45.79
N ILE A 106 -47.36 16.90 -45.51
CA ILE A 106 -48.58 17.24 -46.25
C ILE A 106 -49.59 17.48 -45.10
N GLY A 107 -50.13 18.67 -44.86
CA GLY A 107 -50.65 19.66 -45.80
C GLY A 107 -52.15 19.74 -45.52
#